data_AF-A0A3D1P0B8-F1
#
_entry.id   AF-A0A3D1P0B8-F1
#
_cell.length_a   1.000
_cell.length_b   1.000
_cell.length_c   1.000
_cell.angle_alpha   90.00
_cell.angle_beta   90.00
_cell.angle_gamma   90.00
#
_symmetry.space_group_name_H-M   'P 1'
#
loop_
_entity.id
_entity.type
_entity.pdbx_description
1 polymer ?
#
loop_
_entity_poly.entity_id
_entity_poly.type
_entity_poly.pdbx_seq_one_letter_code
_entity_poly.pdbx_strand_id
1 'polypeptide(L)'
;RQAQDERIAVTALVVAGGVAANQAVRSGLEGLAGEYALPFVAPPLALCTDNAAMIAWAGIERLGQSDPLDFAARPRWPLDPDAAPVRGAGVKA
;
A
#
# COMPACT_ATOMS: atom_id res chain seq x y z
N ARG A 1 -7.59 -27.57 3.97
CA ARG A 1 -6.11 -27.60 4.08
C ARG A 1 -5.72 -26.22 4.59
N GLN A 2 -5.44 -26.12 5.89
CA GLN A 2 -5.17 -24.86 6.59
C GLN A 2 -3.80 -24.34 6.16
N ALA A 3 -3.76 -23.23 5.42
CA ALA A 3 -2.57 -22.39 5.39
C ALA A 3 -2.51 -21.70 6.75
N GLN A 4 -1.43 -21.91 7.48
CA GLN A 4 -1.19 -21.27 8.77
C GLN A 4 -1.00 -19.78 8.51
N ASP A 5 -1.94 -18.98 9.01
CA ASP A 5 -1.89 -17.52 9.05
C ASP A 5 -0.73 -17.12 9.97
N GLU A 6 0.50 -17.05 9.45
CA GLU A 6 1.61 -16.38 10.12
C GLU A 6 1.25 -14.89 10.16
N ARG A 7 0.51 -14.49 11.18
CA ARG A 7 0.12 -13.09 11.38
C ARG A 7 1.38 -12.31 11.67
N ILE A 8 1.83 -11.55 10.68
CA ILE A 8 2.91 -10.58 10.85
C ILE A 8 2.49 -9.60 11.94
N ALA A 9 3.32 -9.46 12.98
CA ALA A 9 3.10 -8.48 14.02
C ALA A 9 3.16 -7.08 13.39
N VAL A 10 2.04 -6.34 13.46
CA VAL A 10 1.96 -4.99 12.92
C VAL A 10 2.71 -4.03 13.84
N THR A 11 3.56 -3.18 13.28
CA THR A 11 4.42 -2.26 14.03
C THR A 11 4.02 -0.79 13.91
N ALA A 12 3.13 -0.46 12.97
CA ALA A 12 2.60 0.90 12.76
C ALA A 12 1.33 0.87 11.91
N LEU A 13 0.50 1.91 12.04
CA LEU A 13 -0.59 2.21 11.12
C LEU A 13 -0.19 3.41 10.25
N VAL A 14 -0.09 3.17 8.94
CA VAL A 14 0.27 4.22 7.95
C VAL A 14 -0.94 4.51 7.06
N VAL A 15 -1.24 5.79 6.84
CA VAL A 15 -2.26 6.22 5.87
C VAL A 15 -1.64 7.10 4.79
N ALA A 16 -1.89 6.76 3.53
CA ALA A 16 -1.47 7.49 2.34
C ALA A 16 -2.61 7.54 1.32
N GLY A 17 -2.41 8.23 0.20
CA GLY A 17 -3.46 8.50 -0.79
C GLY A 17 -4.26 9.77 -0.49
N GLY A 18 -5.12 10.18 -1.42
CA GLY A 18 -5.99 11.36 -1.24
C GLY A 18 -6.91 11.28 -0.01
N VAL A 19 -7.23 10.06 0.44
CA VAL A 19 -8.01 9.83 1.67
C VAL A 19 -7.27 10.30 2.91
N ALA A 20 -5.93 10.25 2.93
CA ALA A 20 -5.11 10.76 4.04
C ALA A 20 -5.27 12.27 4.28
N ALA A 21 -5.76 13.01 3.26
CA ALA A 21 -6.05 14.44 3.39
C ALA A 21 -7.38 14.74 4.09
N ASN A 22 -8.25 13.73 4.27
CA ASN A 22 -9.51 13.89 4.97
C ASN A 22 -9.26 13.92 6.49
N GLN A 23 -9.53 15.06 7.12
CA GLN A 23 -9.26 15.27 8.55
C GLN A 23 -10.08 14.34 9.46
N ALA A 24 -11.36 14.10 9.14
CA ALA A 24 -12.22 13.23 9.95
C ALA A 24 -11.74 11.77 9.90
N VAL A 25 -11.40 11.28 8.71
CA VAL A 25 -10.83 9.93 8.55
C VAL A 25 -9.50 9.81 9.28
N ARG A 26 -8.62 10.80 9.11
CA ARG A 26 -7.31 10.83 9.78
C ARG A 26 -7.44 10.77 11.31
N SER A 27 -8.27 11.62 11.90
CA SER A 27 -8.49 11.64 13.35
C SER A 27 -9.06 10.31 13.86
N GLY A 28 -9.96 9.68 13.11
CA GLY A 28 -10.49 8.36 13.46
C GLY A 28 -9.42 7.27 13.44
N LEU A 29 -8.55 7.26 12.42
CA LEU A 29 -7.45 6.29 12.31
C LEU A 29 -6.36 6.53 13.36
N GLU A 30 -6.10 7.78 13.72
CA GLU A 30 -5.17 8.12 14.81
C GLU A 30 -5.68 7.64 16.16
N GLY A 31 -6.97 7.83 16.45
CA GLY A 31 -7.62 7.27 17.64
C GLY A 31 -7.53 5.74 17.69
N LEU A 32 -7.83 5.08 16.56
CA LEU A 32 -7.71 3.64 16.43
C LEU A 32 -6.27 3.16 16.69
N ALA A 33 -5.26 3.83 16.10
CA ALA A 33 -3.86 3.48 16.35
C ALA A 33 -3.51 3.59 17.84
N GLY A 34 -4.03 4.60 18.54
CA GLY A 34 -3.89 4.76 19.98
C GLY A 34 -4.49 3.59 20.79
N GLU A 35 -5.67 3.10 20.42
CA GLU A 35 -6.32 1.94 21.07
C GLU A 35 -5.46 0.67 20.98
N TYR A 36 -4.73 0.49 19.89
CA TYR A 36 -3.85 -0.65 19.66
C TYR A 36 -2.38 -0.39 20.04
N ALA A 37 -2.08 0.76 20.66
CA ALA A 37 -0.72 1.19 20.99
C ALA A 37 0.25 1.15 19.78
N LEU A 38 -0.26 1.47 18.59
CA LEU A 38 0.52 1.52 17.34
C LEU A 38 0.92 2.97 17.03
N PRO A 39 2.15 3.20 16.54
CA PRO A 39 2.52 4.46 15.89
C PRO A 39 1.60 4.77 14.71
N PHE A 40 1.05 5.98 14.67
CA PHE A 40 0.31 6.50 13.54
C PHE A 40 1.21 7.35 12.63
N VAL A 41 1.24 7.06 11.34
CA VAL A 41 2.05 7.80 10.36
C VAL A 41 1.18 8.28 9.20
N ALA A 42 1.21 9.58 8.95
CA ALA A 42 0.67 10.20 7.74
C ALA A 42 1.77 11.09 7.14
N PRO A 43 2.18 10.88 5.87
CA PRO A 43 3.19 11.72 5.24
C PRO A 43 2.68 13.16 5.05
N PRO A 44 3.57 14.14 4.77
CA PRO A 44 3.17 15.46 4.33
C PRO A 44 2.17 15.38 3.17
N LEU A 45 1.15 16.24 3.15
CA LEU A 45 0.06 16.16 2.17
C LEU A 45 0.52 16.14 0.71
N ALA A 46 1.60 16.86 0.38
CA ALA A 46 2.21 16.88 -0.95
C ALA A 46 2.77 15.52 -1.40
N LEU A 47 3.02 14.60 -0.46
CA LEU A 47 3.50 13.25 -0.70
C LEU A 47 2.39 12.18 -0.56
N CYS A 48 1.20 12.56 -0.09
CA CYS A 48 0.07 11.63 0.03
C CYS A 48 -0.56 11.29 -1.32
N THR A 49 -0.43 12.14 -2.34
CA THR A 49 -0.93 11.88 -3.69
C THR A 49 0.09 11.11 -4.52
N ASP A 50 -0.34 10.48 -5.61
CA ASP A 50 0.58 9.85 -6.57
C ASP A 50 1.63 10.86 -7.05
N ASN A 51 2.91 10.50 -6.90
CA ASN A 51 4.03 11.38 -7.21
C ASN A 51 5.24 10.58 -7.72
N ALA A 52 6.19 11.25 -8.39
CA ALA A 52 7.38 10.59 -8.90
C ALA A 52 8.37 10.16 -7.79
N ALA A 53 8.32 10.81 -6.61
CA ALA A 53 9.23 10.52 -5.52
C ALA A 53 8.99 9.12 -4.91
N MET A 54 7.72 8.68 -4.78
CA MET A 54 7.42 7.31 -4.33
C MET A 54 7.91 6.24 -5.32
N ILE A 55 7.87 6.53 -6.63
CA ILE A 55 8.38 5.62 -7.67
C ILE A 55 9.90 5.55 -7.61
N ALA A 56 10.57 6.70 -7.45
CA ALA A 56 12.02 6.76 -7.27
C ALA A 56 12.47 6.00 -6.00
N TRP A 57 11.74 6.15 -4.90
CA TRP A 57 12.02 5.42 -3.66
C TRP A 57 11.87 3.91 -3.84
N ALA A 58 10.79 3.44 -4.46
CA ALA A 58 10.63 2.02 -4.78
C ALA A 58 11.76 1.48 -5.67
N GLY A 59 12.32 2.32 -6.56
CA GLY A 59 13.51 1.99 -7.34
C GLY A 59 14.77 1.87 -6.47
N ILE A 60 14.96 2.75 -5.48
CA ILE A 60 16.07 2.70 -4.52
C ILE A 60 16.00 1.41 -3.69
N GLU A 61 14.81 1.01 -3.22
CA GLU A 61 14.60 -0.26 -2.49
C GLU A 61 14.97 -1.50 -3.34
N ARG A 62 14.95 -1.37 -4.67
CA ARG A 62 15.32 -2.43 -5.62
C ARG A 62 16.75 -2.30 -6.13
N LEU A 63 17.57 -1.39 -5.59
CA LEU A 63 18.94 -1.19 -6.07
C LEU A 63 19.74 -2.50 -5.98
N GLY A 64 20.40 -2.87 -7.08
CA GLY A 64 21.09 -4.17 -7.22
C GLY A 64 20.23 -5.28 -7.83
N GLN A 65 18.93 -5.03 -8.05
CA GLN A 65 18.05 -5.85 -8.87
C GLN A 65 17.90 -5.18 -10.25
N SER A 66 17.74 -5.98 -11.30
CA SER A 66 17.56 -5.47 -12.66
C SER A 66 16.47 -6.24 -13.38
N ASP A 67 15.60 -5.53 -14.08
CA ASP A 67 14.60 -6.10 -14.98
C ASP A 67 14.98 -5.83 -16.45
N PRO A 68 14.59 -6.71 -17.38
CA PRO A 68 14.64 -6.42 -18.81
C PRO A 68 13.90 -5.13 -19.19
N LEU A 69 14.37 -4.43 -20.22
CA LEU A 69 13.77 -3.17 -20.68
C LEU A 69 12.51 -3.38 -21.57
N ASP A 70 12.11 -4.62 -21.80
CA ASP A 70 10.96 -5.00 -22.65
C ASP A 70 9.67 -5.28 -21.87
N PHE A 71 9.58 -4.79 -20.62
CA PHE A 71 8.39 -4.96 -19.79
C PHE A 71 7.18 -4.17 -20.32
N ALA A 72 6.00 -4.79 -20.30
CA ALA A 72 4.75 -4.15 -20.65
C ALA A 72 4.06 -3.54 -19.40
N ALA A 73 3.36 -2.42 -19.59
CA ALA A 73 2.52 -1.85 -18.53
C ALA A 73 1.41 -2.84 -18.13
N ARG A 74 1.20 -3.03 -16.82
CA ARG A 74 0.17 -3.91 -16.26
C ARG A 74 -0.88 -3.09 -15.51
N PRO A 75 -2.01 -2.69 -16.14
CA PRO A 75 -3.04 -1.87 -15.50
C PRO A 75 -3.68 -2.52 -14.26
N ARG A 76 -3.69 -3.85 -14.21
CA ARG A 76 -4.18 -4.65 -13.07
C ARG A 76 -3.02 -5.43 -12.47
N TRP A 77 -2.04 -4.71 -11.94
CA TRP A 77 -0.90 -5.32 -11.26
C TRP A 77 -1.31 -5.64 -9.81
N PRO A 78 -1.38 -6.93 -9.41
CA PRO A 78 -1.62 -7.26 -8.02
C PRO A 78 -0.44 -6.83 -7.14
N LEU A 79 -0.73 -6.30 -5.96
CA LEU A 79 0.29 -6.04 -4.92
C LEU A 79 0.83 -7.34 -4.32
N ASP A 80 -0.07 -8.31 -4.12
CA ASP A 80 0.24 -9.67 -3.71
C ASP A 80 -0.03 -10.62 -4.89
N PRO A 81 1.01 -11.24 -5.48
CA PRO A 81 0.87 -12.17 -6.60
C PRO A 81 -0.03 -13.38 -6.30
N ASP A 82 -0.15 -13.77 -5.03
CA ASP A 82 -0.92 -14.92 -4.58
C ASP A 82 -2.34 -14.54 -4.11
N ALA A 83 -2.69 -13.25 -4.16
CA ALA A 83 -4.00 -12.78 -3.76
C ALA A 83 -5.11 -13.33 -4.65
N ALA A 84 -6.25 -13.64 -4.04
CA ALA A 84 -7.45 -14.02 -4.76
C ALA A 84 -7.86 -12.91 -5.77
N PRO A 85 -8.42 -13.28 -6.93
CA PRO A 85 -8.87 -12.30 -7.92
C PRO A 85 -9.84 -11.29 -7.33
N VAL A 86 -9.60 -10.00 -7.59
CA VAL A 86 -10.46 -8.91 -7.10
C VAL A 86 -11.88 -9.07 -7.65
N ARG A 87 -12.88 -9.10 -6.76
CA ARG A 87 -14.30 -9.13 -7.15
C ARG A 87 -14.63 -7.87 -7.95
N GLY A 88 -15.22 -8.04 -9.13
CA GLY A 88 -15.59 -6.91 -10.00
C GLY A 88 -14.48 -6.41 -10.93
N ALA A 89 -13.37 -7.16 -11.10
CA ALA A 89 -12.26 -6.83 -11.99
C ALA A 89 -12.59 -6.81 -13.51
N GLY A 90 -13.86 -6.71 -13.89
CA GLY A 90 -14.29 -6.60 -15.28
C GLY A 90 -14.01 -7.84 -16.12
N VAL A 91 -14.13 -9.04 -15.52
CA VAL A 91 -14.24 -10.28 -16.31
C VAL A 91 -15.50 -10.12 -17.16
N LYS A 92 -15.33 -9.94 -18.47
CA LYS A 92 -16.48 -10.03 -19.38
C LYS A 92 -17.09 -11.42 -19.18
N ALA A 93 -18.41 -11.44 -19.00
CA ALA A 93 -19.19 -12.67 -19.10
C ALA A 93 -18.89 -13.41 -20.41
#